data_AF-A0A9D2HAH3-F1
#
_entry.id   AF-A0A9D2HAH3-F1
#
_cell.length_a   1.000
_cell.length_b   1.000
_cell.length_c   1.000
_cell.angle_alpha   90.00
_cell.angle_beta   90.00
_cell.angle_gamma   90.00
#
_symmetry.space_group_name_H-M   'P 1'
#
loop_
_entity.id
_entity.type
_entity.pdbx_description
1 polymer ?
#
loop_
_entity_poly.entity_id
_entity_poly.type
_entity_poly.pdbx_seq_one_letter_code
_entity_poly.pdbx_strand_id
1 'polypeptide(L)'
;MTIKMVFLVVIGAVILVAGTTGLKRQIRLKKAGVIGAGKVLRAKHIQKRDEENYLIQNYYELHVEYSKDGRRKAVDINSIDQYCPGDQIHLTEDADRKKKIKVSGEEREAVFSHWTLIICGILITSIPFVWNQLGEKYVSGILSALLLFSGANLIAAYFKAKFRKTEKIEAEIDDVLKWQPGTKKKWYSPAASYYPIIKYKIEGEERKMRSRYNSSTESFFKKGKKVLLYRDKGTGNLLERGARKSMLIGGGFMTVFSFAGIYSTVLLFIGG
;
A
#
# COMPACT_ATOMS: atom_id res chain seq x y z
N MET A 1 -8.58 -2.78 35.54
CA MET A 1 -8.47 -2.86 34.06
C MET A 1 -8.42 -4.34 33.66
N THR A 2 -9.28 -4.82 32.76
CA THR A 2 -9.29 -6.24 32.37
C THR A 2 -8.25 -6.54 31.28
N ILE A 3 -7.85 -7.81 31.11
CA ILE A 3 -6.93 -8.24 30.03
C ILE A 3 -7.44 -7.79 28.65
N LYS A 4 -8.76 -7.88 28.40
CA LYS A 4 -9.39 -7.42 27.16
C LYS A 4 -9.15 -5.92 26.91
N MET A 5 -9.25 -5.09 27.95
CA MET A 5 -9.00 -3.65 27.87
C MET A 5 -7.52 -3.34 27.55
N VAL A 6 -6.58 -4.11 28.11
CA VAL A 6 -5.14 -3.96 27.82
C VAL A 6 -4.86 -4.30 26.35
N PHE A 7 -5.41 -5.39 25.82
CA PHE A 7 -5.27 -5.73 24.40
C PHE A 7 -5.78 -4.61 23.49
N LEU A 8 -6.90 -3.99 23.85
CA LEU A 8 -7.52 -2.93 23.07
C LEU A 8 -6.62 -1.67 23.04
N VAL A 9 -6.02 -1.30 24.16
CA VAL A 9 -5.00 -0.23 24.23
C VAL A 9 -3.80 -0.56 23.36
N VAL A 10 -3.27 -1.79 23.44
CA VAL A 10 -2.09 -2.18 22.65
C VAL A 10 -2.38 -2.13 21.15
N ILE A 11 -3.54 -2.63 20.71
CA ILE A 11 -3.96 -2.56 19.30
C ILE A 11 -4.09 -1.09 18.86
N GLY A 12 -4.74 -0.26 19.66
CA GLY A 12 -4.86 1.17 19.39
C GLY A 12 -3.50 1.87 19.26
N ALA A 13 -2.56 1.57 20.15
CA ALA A 13 -1.20 2.10 20.12
C ALA A 13 -0.42 1.64 18.88
N VAL A 14 -0.52 0.37 18.48
CA VAL A 14 0.12 -0.13 17.26
C VAL A 14 -0.42 0.58 16.01
N ILE A 15 -1.74 0.77 15.92
CA ILE A 15 -2.38 1.50 14.82
C ILE A 15 -1.93 2.97 14.81
N LEU A 16 -1.86 3.61 15.97
CA LEU A 16 -1.37 4.99 16.12
C LEU A 16 0.08 5.12 15.66
N VAL A 17 0.96 4.20 16.07
CA VAL A 17 2.38 4.18 15.66
C VAL A 17 2.49 3.99 14.15
N ALA A 18 1.70 3.10 13.55
CA ALA A 18 1.67 2.92 12.10
C ALA A 18 1.24 4.20 11.37
N GLY A 19 0.17 4.85 11.85
CA GLY A 19 -0.34 6.11 11.29
C GLY A 19 0.67 7.25 11.39
N THR A 20 1.23 7.49 12.58
CA THR A 20 2.21 8.57 12.82
C THR A 20 3.52 8.35 12.06
N THR A 21 4.03 7.13 12.03
CA THR A 21 5.24 6.77 11.26
C THR A 21 5.03 7.01 9.77
N GLY A 22 3.91 6.55 9.23
CA GLY A 22 3.56 6.76 7.83
C GLY A 22 3.33 8.24 7.48
N LEU A 23 2.69 9.02 8.36
CA LEU A 23 2.50 10.47 8.17
C LEU A 23 3.84 11.21 8.20
N LYS A 24 4.73 10.89 9.16
CA LYS A 24 6.07 11.46 9.26
C LYS A 24 6.88 11.16 7.99
N ARG A 25 6.79 9.93 7.48
CA ARG A 25 7.38 9.53 6.21
C ARG A 25 6.80 10.32 5.05
N GLN A 26 5.48 10.47 4.95
CA GLN A 26 4.81 11.24 3.90
C GLN A 26 5.23 12.72 3.90
N ILE A 27 5.29 13.36 5.06
CA ILE A 27 5.75 14.76 5.20
C ILE A 27 7.22 14.86 4.82
N ARG A 28 8.06 13.92 5.25
CA ARG A 28 9.48 13.88 4.87
C ARG A 28 9.68 13.65 3.38
N LEU A 29 8.92 12.78 2.73
CA LEU A 29 8.98 12.58 1.28
C LEU A 29 8.49 13.82 0.51
N LYS A 30 7.53 14.59 1.06
CA LYS A 30 7.16 15.89 0.50
C LYS A 30 8.26 16.96 0.67
N LYS A 31 9.05 16.87 1.75
CA LYS A 31 10.15 17.81 2.06
C LYS A 31 11.49 17.44 1.41
N ALA A 32 11.79 16.14 1.28
CA ALA A 32 12.92 15.61 0.55
C ALA A 32 12.62 15.82 -0.93
N GLY A 33 13.17 16.90 -1.49
CA GLY A 33 12.82 17.42 -2.81
C GLY A 33 12.62 16.30 -3.83
N VAL A 34 11.45 16.31 -4.47
CA VAL A 34 11.20 15.50 -5.66
C VAL A 34 12.32 15.80 -6.64
N ILE A 35 13.15 14.80 -6.93
CA ILE A 35 14.28 14.96 -7.86
C ILE A 35 13.74 15.28 -9.27
N GLY A 36 12.51 14.89 -9.56
CA GLY A 36 11.79 15.22 -10.78
C GLY A 36 11.81 14.07 -11.78
N ALA A 37 11.87 14.42 -13.06
CA ALA A 37 12.00 13.45 -14.15
C ALA A 37 13.47 13.01 -14.30
N GLY A 38 13.66 11.69 -14.40
CA GLY A 38 14.91 11.06 -14.82
C GLY A 38 14.70 10.30 -16.12
N LYS A 39 15.77 10.10 -16.87
CA LYS A 39 15.80 9.31 -18.10
C LYS A 39 16.57 8.02 -17.85
N VAL A 40 15.96 6.89 -18.17
CA VAL A 40 16.64 5.59 -18.11
C VAL A 40 17.67 5.52 -19.23
N LEU A 41 18.94 5.36 -18.89
CA LEU A 41 20.04 5.19 -19.84
C LEU A 41 20.24 3.71 -20.18
N ARG A 42 20.15 2.85 -19.16
CA ARG A 42 20.32 1.40 -19.30
C ARG A 42 19.46 0.67 -18.30
N ALA A 43 18.96 -0.49 -18.68
CA ALA A 43 18.29 -1.43 -17.80
C ALA A 43 18.93 -2.82 -17.93
N LYS A 44 19.20 -3.48 -16.80
CA LYS A 44 19.72 -4.84 -16.75
C LYS A 44 18.77 -5.69 -15.90
N HIS A 45 18.31 -6.82 -16.44
CA HIS A 45 17.45 -7.73 -15.71
C HIS A 45 18.28 -8.71 -14.88
N ILE A 46 17.98 -8.82 -13.58
CA ILE A 46 18.56 -9.81 -12.68
C ILE A 46 17.50 -10.86 -12.35
N GLN A 47 17.79 -12.11 -12.74
CA GLN A 47 16.94 -13.26 -12.50
C GLN A 47 17.76 -14.41 -11.90
N LYS A 48 17.26 -15.03 -10.84
CA LYS A 48 17.89 -16.23 -10.23
C LYS A 48 16.84 -17.25 -9.83
N ARG A 49 17.11 -18.52 -10.11
CA ARG A 49 16.33 -19.66 -9.62
C ARG A 49 17.11 -20.47 -8.59
N ASP A 50 16.40 -21.19 -7.73
CA ASP A 50 16.98 -22.20 -6.84
C ASP A 50 17.01 -23.59 -7.52
N GLU A 51 17.50 -24.60 -6.79
CA GLU A 51 17.61 -25.99 -7.24
C GLU A 51 16.24 -26.64 -7.48
N GLU A 52 15.21 -26.20 -6.76
CA GLU A 52 13.82 -26.61 -6.93
C GLU A 52 13.13 -25.86 -8.10
N ASN A 53 13.90 -25.09 -8.88
CA ASN A 53 13.46 -24.30 -10.03
C ASN A 53 12.50 -23.13 -9.66
N TYR A 54 12.37 -22.78 -8.39
CA TYR A 54 11.65 -21.58 -7.98
C TYR A 54 12.42 -20.32 -8.34
N LEU A 55 11.69 -19.32 -8.82
CA LEU A 55 12.24 -17.98 -9.01
C LEU A 55 12.47 -17.35 -7.63
N ILE A 56 13.71 -17.03 -7.28
CA ILE A 56 14.10 -16.46 -5.96
C ILE A 56 14.58 -15.01 -6.05
N GLN A 57 15.03 -14.57 -7.23
CA GLN A 57 15.34 -13.17 -7.49
C GLN A 57 14.77 -12.75 -8.84
N ASN A 58 14.11 -11.59 -8.86
CA ASN A 58 13.62 -10.94 -10.06
C ASN A 58 13.52 -9.42 -9.77
N TYR A 59 14.45 -8.66 -10.34
CA TYR A 59 14.50 -7.19 -10.28
C TYR A 59 15.32 -6.64 -11.44
N TYR A 60 15.21 -5.34 -11.70
CA TYR A 60 15.93 -4.62 -12.75
C TYR A 60 16.90 -3.62 -12.11
N GLU A 61 18.15 -3.61 -12.56
CA GLU A 61 19.12 -2.57 -12.25
C GLU A 61 19.03 -1.50 -13.35
N LEU A 62 18.64 -0.29 -12.97
CA LEU A 62 18.46 0.83 -13.87
C LEU A 62 19.59 1.83 -13.65
N HIS A 63 20.27 2.21 -14.73
CA HIS A 63 21.16 3.36 -14.75
C HIS A 63 20.38 4.57 -15.23
N VAL A 64 20.20 5.58 -14.37
CA VAL A 64 19.27 6.68 -14.61
C VAL A 64 19.99 8.02 -14.52
N GLU A 65 19.81 8.86 -15.54
CA GLU A 65 20.24 10.25 -15.54
C GLU A 65 19.12 11.14 -15.01
N TYR A 66 19.45 12.06 -14.12
CA TYR A 66 18.50 13.05 -13.61
C TYR A 66 19.19 14.40 -13.40
N SER A 67 18.39 15.48 -13.43
CA SER A 67 18.88 16.83 -13.16
C SER A 67 18.52 17.23 -11.73
N LYS A 68 19.50 17.61 -10.92
CA LYS A 68 19.28 18.18 -9.59
C LYS A 68 20.14 19.42 -9.43
N ASP A 69 19.52 20.54 -9.06
CA ASP A 69 20.20 21.84 -8.90
C ASP A 69 20.97 22.27 -10.15
N GLY A 70 20.40 22.02 -11.35
CA GLY A 70 20.99 22.38 -12.64
C GLY A 70 22.14 21.47 -13.11
N ARG A 71 22.53 20.45 -12.33
CA ARG A 71 23.57 19.48 -12.70
C ARG A 71 22.97 18.13 -13.06
N ARG A 72 23.43 17.56 -14.17
CA ARG A 72 23.13 16.18 -14.54
C ARG A 72 23.92 15.22 -13.65
N LYS A 73 23.23 14.24 -13.09
CA LYS A 73 23.79 13.17 -12.26
C LYS A 73 23.27 11.84 -12.76
N ALA A 74 24.09 10.80 -12.69
CA ALA A 74 23.70 9.43 -12.98
C ALA A 74 23.76 8.58 -11.72
N VAL A 75 22.81 7.66 -11.57
CA VAL A 75 22.74 6.76 -10.41
C VAL A 75 22.19 5.39 -10.83
N ASP A 76 22.69 4.35 -10.18
CA ASP A 76 22.14 3.00 -10.29
C ASP A 76 21.06 2.79 -9.22
N ILE A 77 19.86 2.38 -9.67
CA ILE A 77 18.72 2.09 -8.81
C ILE A 77 18.14 0.73 -9.15
N ASN A 78 17.59 0.05 -8.15
CA ASN A 78 16.87 -1.20 -8.35
C ASN A 78 15.38 -0.90 -8.52
N SER A 79 14.76 -1.53 -9.51
CA SER A 79 13.31 -1.49 -9.73
C SER A 79 12.72 -2.89 -9.86
N ILE A 80 11.44 -2.99 -9.54
CA ILE A 80 10.62 -4.19 -9.75
C ILE A 80 9.89 -4.17 -11.09
N ASP A 81 9.84 -3.00 -11.73
CA ASP A 81 9.20 -2.76 -13.02
C ASP A 81 10.27 -2.73 -14.13
N GLN A 82 9.95 -3.26 -15.30
CA GLN A 82 10.84 -3.19 -16.47
C GLN A 82 10.70 -1.83 -17.17
N TYR A 83 11.85 -1.19 -17.39
CA TYR A 83 11.97 0.05 -18.16
C TYR A 83 12.90 -0.14 -19.37
N CYS A 84 12.60 0.58 -20.44
CA CYS A 84 13.40 0.63 -21.65
C CYS A 84 14.38 1.83 -21.61
N PRO A 85 15.56 1.74 -22.24
CA PRO A 85 16.41 2.90 -22.46
C PRO A 85 15.62 4.01 -23.17
N GLY A 86 15.63 5.21 -22.61
CA GLY A 86 14.84 6.35 -23.09
C GLY A 86 13.57 6.64 -22.29
N ASP A 87 13.07 5.69 -21.49
CA ASP A 87 11.89 5.89 -20.66
C ASP A 87 12.10 7.07 -19.67
N GLN A 88 11.08 7.91 -19.54
CA GLN A 88 11.03 8.93 -18.50
C GLN A 88 10.39 8.37 -17.23
N ILE A 89 11.09 8.51 -16.12
CA ILE A 89 10.65 8.03 -14.82
C ILE A 89 10.70 9.14 -13.78
N HIS A 90 9.77 9.13 -12.83
CA HIS A 90 9.79 10.08 -11.74
C HIS A 90 10.62 9.54 -10.58
N LEU A 91 11.60 10.31 -10.12
CA LEU A 91 12.52 9.92 -9.07
C LEU A 91 12.21 10.66 -7.76
N THR A 92 12.29 9.92 -6.66
CA THR A 92 12.16 10.46 -5.31
C THR A 92 13.35 10.03 -4.45
N GLU A 93 13.79 10.94 -3.58
CA GLU A 93 14.87 10.66 -2.63
C GLU A 93 14.28 10.04 -1.37
N ASP A 94 14.63 8.78 -1.08
CA ASP A 94 14.23 8.11 0.14
C ASP A 94 15.20 8.48 1.28
N ALA A 95 14.85 9.51 2.03
CA ALA A 95 15.63 10.01 3.16
C ALA A 95 15.82 8.95 4.27
N ASP A 96 14.95 7.94 4.35
CA ASP A 96 14.96 6.93 5.42
C ASP A 96 16.00 5.82 5.16
N ARG A 97 16.30 5.54 3.88
CA ARG A 97 17.31 4.55 3.48
C ARG A 97 18.62 5.20 3.02
N LYS A 98 19.20 6.09 3.84
CA LYS A 98 20.45 6.79 3.54
C LYS A 98 20.41 7.60 2.23
N LYS A 99 19.29 8.29 1.94
CA LYS A 99 19.12 9.12 0.72
C LYS A 99 19.24 8.32 -0.59
N LYS A 100 18.74 7.08 -0.61
CA LYS A 100 18.70 6.28 -1.85
C LYS A 100 17.61 6.81 -2.77
N ILE A 101 17.95 6.98 -4.04
CA ILE A 101 17.01 7.38 -5.09
C ILE A 101 16.18 6.17 -5.49
N LYS A 102 14.87 6.36 -5.67
CA LYS A 102 13.94 5.33 -6.11
C LYS A 102 12.95 5.87 -7.13
N VAL A 103 12.37 4.94 -7.89
CA VAL A 103 11.26 5.24 -8.79
C VAL A 103 9.99 5.51 -7.98
N SER A 104 9.36 6.65 -8.25
CA SER A 104 8.09 7.06 -7.65
C SER A 104 6.97 6.13 -8.11
N GLY A 105 6.04 5.77 -7.22
CA GLY A 105 4.91 4.90 -7.56
C GLY A 105 5.15 3.40 -7.35
N GLU A 106 6.34 2.99 -6.91
CA GLU A 106 6.57 1.60 -6.49
C GLU A 106 5.79 1.20 -5.21
N GLU A 107 5.21 2.17 -4.49
CA GLU A 107 4.54 1.91 -3.22
C GLU A 107 3.12 1.39 -3.38
N ARG A 108 2.79 0.39 -2.55
CA ARG A 108 1.42 -0.11 -2.41
C ARG A 108 0.52 1.01 -1.89
N GLU A 109 -0.59 1.27 -2.60
CA GLU A 109 -1.59 2.22 -2.11
C GLU A 109 -2.17 1.73 -0.78
N ALA A 110 -1.98 2.53 0.27
CA ALA A 110 -2.59 2.29 1.56
C ALA A 110 -4.12 2.43 1.45
N VAL A 111 -4.84 1.45 1.99
CA VAL A 111 -6.32 1.46 2.03
C VAL A 111 -6.84 2.54 2.97
N PHE A 112 -6.12 2.78 4.07
CA PHE A 112 -6.41 3.84 5.04
C PHE A 112 -5.39 4.96 4.95
N SER A 113 -5.87 6.21 4.97
CA SER A 113 -5.00 7.35 5.12
C SER A 113 -4.30 7.33 6.48
N HIS A 114 -3.08 7.89 6.54
CA HIS A 114 -2.33 7.97 7.79
C HIS A 114 -3.10 8.73 8.88
N TRP A 115 -3.86 9.78 8.51
CA TRP A 115 -4.72 10.52 9.43
C TRP A 115 -5.87 9.67 9.98
N THR A 116 -6.51 8.87 9.13
CA THR A 116 -7.56 7.94 9.57
C THR A 116 -7.01 6.92 10.56
N LEU A 117 -5.81 6.37 10.31
CA LEU A 117 -5.15 5.46 11.25
C LEU A 117 -4.86 6.13 12.59
N ILE A 118 -4.36 7.37 12.59
CA ILE A 118 -4.10 8.12 13.83
C ILE A 118 -5.40 8.30 14.62
N ILE A 119 -6.45 8.81 13.99
CA ILE A 119 -7.75 9.05 14.64
C ILE A 119 -8.32 7.73 15.19
N CYS A 120 -8.30 6.65 14.40
CA CYS A 120 -8.78 5.35 14.85
C CYS A 120 -7.94 4.80 16.01
N GLY A 121 -6.61 4.96 15.96
CA GLY A 121 -5.72 4.55 17.04
C GLY A 121 -6.02 5.28 18.36
N ILE A 122 -6.26 6.59 18.31
CA ILE A 122 -6.66 7.40 19.49
C ILE A 122 -7.99 6.90 20.05
N LEU A 123 -9.01 6.76 19.19
CA LEU A 123 -10.35 6.34 19.59
C LEU A 123 -10.37 4.92 20.18
N ILE A 124 -9.63 3.98 19.58
CA ILE A 124 -9.50 2.61 20.12
C ILE A 124 -8.81 2.65 21.49
N THR A 125 -7.73 3.42 21.62
CA THR A 125 -6.97 3.53 22.87
C THR A 125 -7.80 4.15 24.01
N SER A 126 -8.74 5.04 23.69
CA SER A 126 -9.58 5.71 24.70
C SER A 126 -10.79 4.88 25.16
N ILE A 127 -11.19 3.83 24.43
CA ILE A 127 -12.37 3.00 24.78
C ILE A 127 -12.33 2.49 26.23
N PRO A 128 -11.23 1.88 26.73
CA PRO A 128 -11.19 1.38 28.11
C PRO A 128 -11.34 2.47 29.16
N PHE A 129 -10.82 3.67 28.88
CA PHE A 129 -10.92 4.81 29.79
C PHE A 129 -12.36 5.32 29.84
N VAL A 130 -12.97 5.53 28.67
CA VAL A 130 -14.36 6.00 28.56
C VAL A 130 -15.35 4.99 29.13
N TRP A 131 -15.12 3.69 28.93
CA TRP A 131 -15.93 2.65 29.54
C TRP A 131 -15.95 2.76 31.07
N ASN A 132 -14.78 2.96 31.69
CA ASN A 132 -14.64 2.97 33.15
C ASN A 132 -15.10 4.28 33.80
N GLN A 133 -15.02 5.41 33.10
CA GLN A 133 -15.35 6.72 33.68
C GLN A 133 -16.74 7.25 33.30
N LEU A 134 -17.16 7.02 32.05
CA LEU A 134 -18.34 7.66 31.47
C LEU A 134 -19.44 6.64 31.17
N GLY A 135 -19.11 5.35 31.16
CA GLY A 135 -20.06 4.26 30.94
C GLY A 135 -20.32 3.96 29.46
N GLU A 136 -21.17 2.96 29.24
CA GLU A 136 -21.35 2.30 27.93
C GLU A 136 -21.89 3.24 26.84
N LYS A 137 -22.74 4.20 27.20
CA LYS A 137 -23.35 5.16 26.26
C LYS A 137 -22.28 5.96 25.49
N TYR A 138 -21.20 6.36 26.16
CA TYR A 138 -20.12 7.12 25.54
C TYR A 138 -19.19 6.24 24.70
N VAL A 139 -19.07 4.95 25.05
CA VAL A 139 -18.33 3.98 24.23
C VAL A 139 -19.05 3.72 22.90
N SER A 140 -20.38 3.67 22.91
CA SER A 140 -21.19 3.62 21.68
C SER A 140 -20.91 4.83 20.78
N GLY A 141 -20.77 6.03 21.36
CA GLY A 141 -20.36 7.23 20.64
C GLY A 141 -18.98 7.10 19.98
N ILE A 142 -17.98 6.58 20.70
CA ILE A 142 -16.63 6.32 20.15
C ILE A 142 -16.69 5.29 19.01
N LEU A 143 -17.43 4.20 19.18
CA LEU A 143 -17.55 3.16 18.16
C LEU A 143 -18.22 3.69 16.89
N SER A 144 -19.24 4.54 17.06
CA SER A 144 -19.89 5.23 15.95
C SER A 144 -18.90 6.14 15.21
N ALA A 145 -18.12 6.94 15.93
CA ALA A 145 -17.08 7.77 15.32
C ALA A 145 -16.04 6.94 14.55
N LEU A 146 -15.59 5.80 15.11
CA LEU A 146 -14.68 4.87 14.43
C LEU A 146 -15.23 4.37 13.10
N LEU A 147 -16.51 3.97 13.08
CA LEU A 147 -17.20 3.52 11.88
C LEU A 147 -17.34 4.65 10.86
N LEU A 148 -17.67 5.87 11.30
CA LEU A 148 -17.80 7.03 10.42
C LEU A 148 -16.48 7.38 9.73
N PHE A 149 -15.39 7.51 10.48
CA PHE A 149 -14.09 7.87 9.92
C PHE A 149 -13.55 6.78 8.97
N SER A 150 -13.73 5.51 9.35
CA SER A 150 -13.33 4.38 8.51
C SER A 150 -14.17 4.31 7.23
N GLY A 151 -15.49 4.49 7.35
CA GLY A 151 -16.43 4.49 6.24
C GLY A 151 -16.17 5.63 5.26
N ALA A 152 -16.03 6.86 5.76
CA ALA A 152 -15.69 8.03 4.98
C ALA A 152 -14.35 7.87 4.24
N ASN A 153 -13.31 7.32 4.90
CA ASN A 153 -12.03 7.06 4.25
C ASN A 153 -12.16 6.04 3.10
N LEU A 154 -12.92 4.95 3.28
CA LEU A 154 -13.11 3.96 2.21
C LEU A 154 -13.86 4.53 1.01
N ILE A 155 -14.89 5.34 1.27
CA ILE A 155 -15.65 6.04 0.22
C ILE A 155 -14.73 7.04 -0.52
N ALA A 156 -13.95 7.84 0.23
CA ALA A 156 -13.01 8.77 -0.35
C ALA A 156 -11.92 8.07 -1.18
N ALA A 157 -11.38 6.94 -0.70
CA ALA A 157 -10.42 6.12 -1.43
C ALA A 157 -11.01 5.56 -2.73
N TYR A 158 -12.27 5.11 -2.72
CA TYR A 158 -12.98 4.67 -3.92
C TYR A 158 -13.12 5.80 -4.94
N PHE A 159 -13.61 6.97 -4.53
CA PHE A 159 -13.78 8.10 -5.44
C PHE A 159 -12.45 8.62 -5.97
N LYS A 160 -11.42 8.69 -5.12
CA LYS A 160 -10.06 9.03 -5.54
C LYS A 160 -9.55 8.06 -6.61
N ALA A 161 -9.78 6.75 -6.46
CA ALA A 161 -9.39 5.77 -7.47
C ALA A 161 -10.26 5.85 -8.74
N LYS A 162 -11.57 6.13 -8.60
CA LYS A 162 -12.52 6.23 -9.71
C LYS A 162 -12.28 7.44 -10.59
N PHE A 163 -11.90 8.58 -10.01
CA PHE A 163 -11.64 9.83 -10.73
C PHE A 163 -10.24 9.93 -11.32
N ARG A 164 -9.35 8.96 -11.07
CA ARG A 164 -8.07 8.89 -11.78
C ARG A 164 -8.30 8.51 -13.24
N LYS A 165 -7.74 9.29 -14.16
CA LYS A 165 -7.70 8.98 -15.59
C LYS A 165 -6.75 7.80 -15.81
N THR A 166 -7.29 6.59 -15.69
CA THR A 166 -6.53 5.35 -15.84
C THR A 166 -6.87 4.66 -17.14
N GLU A 167 -5.84 4.11 -17.77
CA GLU A 167 -5.94 3.22 -18.92
C GLU A 167 -5.82 1.78 -18.45
N LYS A 168 -6.71 0.91 -18.92
CA LYS A 168 -6.69 -0.51 -18.57
C LYS A 168 -5.73 -1.25 -19.49
N ILE A 169 -4.84 -2.04 -18.91
CA ILE A 169 -3.90 -2.88 -19.64
C ILE A 169 -4.18 -4.32 -19.28
N GLU A 170 -4.47 -5.14 -20.30
CA GLU A 170 -4.54 -6.58 -20.12
C GLU A 170 -3.13 -7.13 -19.89
N ALA A 171 -3.02 -7.99 -18.89
CA ALA A 171 -1.77 -8.55 -18.46
C ALA A 171 -1.97 -10.01 -18.05
N GLU A 172 -0.87 -10.73 -17.90
CA GLU A 172 -0.87 -12.15 -17.59
C GLU A 172 0.19 -12.47 -16.55
N ILE A 173 -0.08 -13.43 -15.67
CA ILE A 173 0.93 -13.96 -14.76
C ILE A 173 1.85 -14.89 -15.56
N ASP A 174 3.08 -14.45 -15.77
CA ASP A 174 4.13 -15.19 -16.50
C ASP A 174 4.88 -16.17 -15.60
N ASP A 175 5.10 -15.78 -14.34
CA ASP A 175 5.81 -16.60 -13.36
C ASP A 175 5.48 -16.18 -11.92
N VAL A 176 6.03 -16.88 -10.91
CA VAL A 176 5.85 -16.54 -9.49
C VAL A 176 7.19 -16.57 -8.76
N LEU A 177 7.59 -15.43 -8.20
CA LEU A 177 8.75 -15.31 -7.31
C LEU A 177 8.40 -15.82 -5.92
N LYS A 178 9.18 -16.77 -5.41
CA LYS A 178 9.16 -17.25 -4.03
C LYS A 178 10.20 -16.49 -3.22
N TRP A 179 9.74 -15.66 -2.28
CA TRP A 179 10.59 -14.96 -1.32
C TRP A 179 10.51 -15.65 0.03
N GLN A 180 11.65 -16.04 0.58
CA GLN A 180 11.78 -16.59 1.92
C GLN A 180 12.91 -15.88 2.68
N PRO A 181 12.60 -15.13 3.75
CA PRO A 181 13.64 -14.49 4.55
C PRO A 181 14.33 -15.53 5.45
N GLY A 182 15.60 -15.84 5.16
CA GLY A 182 16.46 -16.67 6.01
C GLY A 182 16.72 -18.09 5.47
N THR A 183 17.63 -18.80 6.13
CA THR A 183 18.03 -20.17 5.78
C THR A 183 17.10 -21.19 6.43
N LYS A 184 16.66 -22.19 5.67
CA LYS A 184 15.85 -23.33 6.16
C LYS A 184 16.63 -24.03 7.30
N LYS A 185 16.04 -24.11 8.51
CA LYS A 185 16.60 -24.86 9.64
C LYS A 185 15.83 -26.16 9.82
N LYS A 186 16.45 -27.17 10.43
CA LYS A 186 15.90 -28.54 10.61
C LYS A 186 14.50 -28.58 11.26
N TRP A 187 14.17 -27.60 12.11
CA TRP A 187 12.91 -27.53 12.86
C TRP A 187 12.01 -26.33 12.48
N TYR A 188 12.44 -25.49 11.53
CA TYR A 188 11.73 -24.27 11.18
C TYR A 188 12.01 -23.88 9.73
N SER A 189 10.94 -23.77 8.95
CA SER A 189 10.99 -23.12 7.64
C SER A 189 10.40 -21.72 7.76
N PRO A 190 11.15 -20.67 7.37
CA PRO A 190 10.62 -19.32 7.38
C PRO A 190 9.40 -19.20 6.46
N ALA A 191 8.46 -18.34 6.83
CA ALA A 191 7.24 -18.13 6.06
C ALA A 191 7.58 -17.63 4.64
N ALA A 192 7.05 -18.34 3.64
CA ALA A 192 7.21 -17.98 2.25
C ALA A 192 6.22 -16.89 1.85
N SER A 193 6.65 -15.99 0.97
CA SER A 193 5.80 -15.01 0.31
C SER A 193 5.98 -15.15 -1.19
N TYR A 194 4.88 -15.33 -1.90
CA TYR A 194 4.83 -15.51 -3.33
C TYR A 194 4.41 -14.20 -4.01
N TYR A 195 5.15 -13.77 -5.02
CA TYR A 195 4.92 -12.55 -5.79
C TYR A 195 4.81 -12.90 -7.27
N PRO A 196 3.65 -12.69 -7.93
CA PRO A 196 3.54 -12.98 -9.35
C PRO A 196 4.36 -11.99 -10.18
N ILE A 197 5.00 -12.51 -11.22
CA ILE A 197 5.60 -11.73 -12.30
C ILE A 197 4.52 -11.54 -13.37
N ILE A 198 4.17 -10.29 -13.61
CA ILE A 198 3.09 -9.88 -14.49
C ILE A 198 3.72 -9.40 -15.80
N LYS A 199 3.35 -10.03 -16.91
CA LYS A 199 3.70 -9.64 -18.27
C LYS A 199 2.56 -8.80 -18.86
N TYR A 200 2.89 -7.68 -19.47
CA TYR A 200 1.92 -6.74 -20.06
C TYR A 200 2.51 -6.05 -21.30
N LYS A 201 1.66 -5.37 -22.07
CA LYS A 201 2.08 -4.61 -23.25
C LYS A 201 1.80 -3.12 -23.07
N ILE A 202 2.77 -2.28 -23.42
CA ILE A 202 2.61 -0.83 -23.54
C ILE A 202 3.10 -0.43 -24.92
N GLU A 203 2.25 0.25 -25.70
CA GLU A 203 2.66 0.80 -27.01
C GLU A 203 3.25 -0.27 -27.97
N GLY A 204 2.78 -1.51 -27.85
CA GLY A 204 3.26 -2.67 -28.63
C GLY A 204 4.48 -3.39 -28.04
N GLU A 205 5.18 -2.78 -27.07
CA GLU A 205 6.32 -3.39 -26.40
C GLU A 205 5.89 -4.29 -25.24
N GLU A 206 6.48 -5.49 -25.17
CA GLU A 206 6.30 -6.40 -24.04
C GLU A 206 7.17 -5.99 -22.86
N ARG A 207 6.56 -5.87 -21.69
CA ARG A 207 7.22 -5.52 -20.44
C ARG A 207 6.79 -6.49 -19.34
N LYS A 208 7.65 -6.65 -18.33
CA LYS A 208 7.37 -7.44 -17.13
C LYS A 208 7.52 -6.61 -15.88
N MET A 209 6.74 -6.92 -14.87
CA MET A 209 6.90 -6.36 -13.54
C MET A 209 6.66 -7.42 -12.48
N ARG A 210 7.31 -7.29 -11.34
CA ARG A 210 6.92 -8.04 -10.15
C ARG A 210 5.78 -7.33 -9.45
N SER A 211 4.69 -8.04 -9.16
CA SER A 211 3.57 -7.51 -8.41
C SER A 211 3.99 -6.98 -7.04
N ARG A 212 3.41 -5.84 -6.64
CA ARG A 212 3.54 -5.25 -5.30
C ARG A 212 2.72 -6.02 -4.25
N TYR A 213 1.86 -6.95 -4.68
CA TYR A 213 1.04 -7.78 -3.82
C TYR A 213 1.59 -9.19 -3.73
N ASN A 214 1.58 -9.75 -2.53
CA ASN A 214 1.99 -11.12 -2.26
C ASN A 214 0.85 -11.95 -1.67
N SER A 215 1.11 -13.25 -1.61
CA SER A 215 0.32 -14.24 -0.89
C SER A 215 1.30 -15.15 -0.14
N SER A 216 0.90 -15.65 1.03
CA SER A 216 1.62 -16.74 1.70
C SER A 216 1.38 -18.09 1.00
N THR A 217 0.39 -18.15 0.11
CA THR A 217 -0.02 -19.37 -0.60
C THR A 217 0.27 -19.23 -2.10
N GLU A 218 1.06 -20.16 -2.64
CA GLU A 218 1.46 -20.20 -4.05
C GLU A 218 0.26 -20.32 -5.01
N SER A 219 -0.69 -21.20 -4.68
CA SER A 219 -1.86 -21.53 -5.53
C SER A 219 -2.76 -20.33 -5.85
N PHE A 220 -2.62 -19.23 -5.12
CA PHE A 220 -3.33 -17.98 -5.38
C PHE A 220 -2.92 -17.34 -6.72
N PHE A 221 -1.68 -17.59 -7.15
CA PHE A 221 -1.12 -17.07 -8.40
C PHE A 221 -0.87 -18.22 -9.37
N LYS A 222 -1.78 -18.36 -10.34
CA LYS A 222 -1.63 -19.35 -11.41
C LYS A 222 -0.99 -18.69 -12.62
N LYS A 223 0.07 -19.30 -13.14
CA LYS A 223 0.66 -18.93 -14.43
C LYS A 223 -0.40 -19.04 -15.54
N GLY A 224 -0.40 -18.11 -16.48
CA GLY A 224 -1.44 -18.04 -17.52
C GLY A 224 -2.69 -17.23 -17.12
N LYS A 225 -2.83 -16.89 -15.84
CA LYS A 225 -4.02 -16.16 -15.37
C LYS A 225 -3.97 -14.72 -15.87
N LYS A 226 -5.01 -14.31 -16.60
CA LYS A 226 -5.22 -12.91 -16.99
C LYS A 226 -5.49 -12.05 -15.76
N VAL A 227 -4.82 -10.91 -15.70
CA VAL A 227 -4.95 -9.88 -14.68
C VAL A 227 -5.07 -8.52 -15.38
N LEU A 228 -5.61 -7.53 -14.67
CA LEU A 228 -5.85 -6.22 -15.24
C LEU A 228 -5.04 -5.17 -14.47
N LEU A 229 -4.20 -4.45 -15.21
CA LEU A 229 -3.41 -3.34 -14.71
C LEU A 229 -4.04 -2.02 -15.14
N TYR A 230 -3.69 -0.94 -14.44
CA TYR A 230 -4.22 0.40 -14.67
C TYR A 230 -3.05 1.38 -14.76
N ARG A 231 -2.79 1.94 -15.93
CA ARG A 231 -1.78 3.00 -16.12
C ARG A 231 -2.41 4.36 -15.86
N ASP A 232 -1.88 5.11 -14.92
CA ASP A 232 -2.31 6.49 -14.67
C ASP A 232 -1.76 7.40 -15.78
N LYS A 233 -2.64 8.05 -16.54
CA LYS A 233 -2.25 8.92 -17.66
C LYS A 233 -1.54 10.19 -17.21
N GLY A 234 -1.75 10.63 -15.96
CA GLY A 234 -1.10 11.84 -15.44
C GLY A 234 0.34 11.60 -15.00
N THR A 235 0.61 10.44 -14.39
CA THR A 235 1.92 10.13 -13.78
C THR A 235 2.71 9.05 -14.52
N GLY A 236 2.09 8.34 -15.47
CA GLY A 236 2.67 7.19 -16.15
C GLY A 236 2.75 5.92 -15.29
N ASN A 237 2.39 6.00 -14.00
CA ASN A 237 2.55 4.90 -13.05
C ASN A 237 1.58 3.75 -13.29
N LEU A 238 2.07 2.52 -13.10
CA LEU A 238 1.27 1.30 -13.17
C LEU A 238 0.66 0.99 -11.80
N LEU A 239 -0.66 0.84 -11.79
CA LEU A 239 -1.46 0.45 -10.63
C LEU A 239 -2.02 -0.95 -10.84
N GLU A 240 -1.81 -1.83 -9.88
CA GLU A 240 -2.31 -3.21 -9.93
C GLU A 240 -3.76 -3.35 -9.46
N ARG A 241 -4.37 -2.25 -8.98
CA ARG A 241 -5.74 -2.23 -8.49
C ARG A 241 -6.41 -0.91 -8.89
N GLY A 242 -7.56 -1.01 -9.54
CA GLY A 242 -8.44 0.13 -9.79
C GLY A 242 -9.42 0.38 -8.64
N ALA A 243 -10.45 1.19 -8.92
CA ALA A 243 -11.51 1.49 -7.97
C ALA A 243 -12.30 0.22 -7.57
N ARG A 244 -12.20 -0.18 -6.30
CA ARG A 244 -12.87 -1.37 -5.77
C ARG A 244 -14.26 -1.03 -5.29
N LYS A 245 -15.29 -1.59 -5.94
CA LYS A 245 -16.68 -1.45 -5.48
C LYS A 245 -16.88 -1.88 -4.02
N SER A 246 -16.10 -2.86 -3.55
CA SER A 246 -16.12 -3.29 -2.14
C SER A 246 -15.76 -2.18 -1.14
N MET A 247 -14.93 -1.20 -1.53
CA MET A 247 -14.63 -0.03 -0.69
C MET A 247 -15.85 0.89 -0.56
N LEU A 248 -16.57 1.13 -1.66
CA LEU A 248 -17.80 1.92 -1.64
C LEU A 248 -18.89 1.24 -0.81
N ILE A 249 -19.11 -0.07 -1.06
CA ILE A 249 -20.12 -0.86 -0.37
C ILE A 249 -19.80 -0.95 1.13
N GLY A 250 -18.58 -1.38 1.48
CA GLY A 250 -18.15 -1.49 2.87
C GLY A 250 -18.16 -0.13 3.59
N GLY A 251 -17.68 0.93 2.93
CA GLY A 251 -17.73 2.26 3.49
C GLY A 251 -19.14 2.81 3.68
N GLY A 252 -20.05 2.49 2.76
CA GLY A 252 -21.48 2.81 2.87
C GLY A 252 -22.12 2.12 4.08
N PHE A 253 -21.91 0.81 4.22
CA PHE A 253 -22.40 0.06 5.38
C PHE A 253 -21.87 0.64 6.70
N MET A 254 -20.57 0.89 6.82
CA MET A 254 -19.98 1.46 8.04
C MET A 254 -20.58 2.83 8.37
N THR A 255 -20.81 3.67 7.36
CA THR A 255 -21.44 4.99 7.53
C THR A 255 -22.88 4.86 8.02
N VAL A 256 -23.68 3.95 7.45
CA VAL A 256 -25.06 3.71 7.89
C VAL A 256 -25.11 3.21 9.34
N PHE A 257 -24.28 2.22 9.69
CA PHE A 257 -24.18 1.74 11.07
C PHE A 257 -23.71 2.82 12.04
N SER A 258 -22.81 3.71 11.62
CA SER A 258 -22.44 4.87 12.43
C SER A 258 -23.63 5.78 12.70
N PHE A 259 -24.47 6.09 11.70
CA PHE A 259 -25.63 6.95 11.93
C PHE A 259 -26.66 6.29 12.83
N ALA A 260 -26.89 4.98 12.67
CA ALA A 260 -27.75 4.21 13.57
C ALA A 260 -27.21 4.23 15.01
N GLY A 261 -25.88 4.07 15.20
CA GLY A 261 -25.23 4.16 16.50
C GLY A 261 -25.31 5.54 17.13
N ILE A 262 -25.11 6.61 16.36
CA ILE A 262 -25.28 8.00 16.82
C ILE A 262 -26.73 8.24 17.24
N TYR A 263 -27.70 7.87 16.39
CA TYR A 263 -29.12 8.04 16.66
C TYR A 263 -29.56 7.30 17.93
N SER A 264 -29.14 6.04 18.09
CA SER A 264 -29.39 5.25 19.31
C SER A 264 -28.76 5.89 20.54
N THR A 265 -27.52 6.40 20.42
CA THR A 265 -26.84 7.08 21.53
C THR A 265 -27.57 8.35 21.93
N VAL A 266 -28.01 9.17 20.95
CA VAL A 266 -28.79 10.40 21.19
C VAL A 266 -30.14 10.09 21.84
N LEU A 267 -30.86 9.06 21.39
CA LEU A 267 -32.10 8.62 22.03
C LEU A 267 -31.89 8.22 23.50
N LEU A 268 -30.78 7.55 23.82
CA LEU A 268 -30.41 7.17 25.18
C LEU A 268 -30.04 8.37 26.08
N PHE A 269 -29.76 9.54 25.49
CA PHE A 269 -29.51 10.79 26.21
C PHE A 269 -30.77 11.66 26.36
N ILE A 270 -31.73 11.57 25.43
CA ILE A 270 -32.97 12.37 25.45
C ILE A 270 -34.10 11.67 26.21
N GLY A 271 -34.16 10.34 26.18
CA GLY A 271 -35.22 9.55 26.82
C GLY A 271 -34.89 9.04 28.23
N GLY A 272 -33.89 9.61 28.90
CA GLY A 272 -33.45 9.26 30.26
C GLY A 272 -33.77 10.35 31.26
#